data_AF-A0A4R1BDR7-F1
#
_entry.id   AF-A0A4R1BDR7-F1
#
_cell.length_a   1.000
_cell.length_b   1.000
_cell.length_c   1.000
_cell.angle_alpha   90.00
_cell.angle_beta   90.00
_cell.angle_gamma   90.00
#
_symmetry.space_group_name_H-M   'P 1'
#
loop_
_entity.id
_entity.type
_entity.pdbx_description
1 polymer ?
#
loop_
_entity_poly.entity_id
_entity_poly.type
_entity_poly.pdbx_seq_one_letter_code
_entity_poly.pdbx_strand_id
1 'polypeptide(L)'
;MSPSTMARKPIPPVMQADVVIKSKRRCPLCVFLDGNESERPGQIAHLNGDHSDNRFENLVWLCLVHHDKFDSTTSQTKNYTQVEVKTYRDMLYAKYSESEYSKEDIKLVQKYLLNYSQMFAYLFHEYSELAFKIDHNVMDILADIRDFWHTSDLRSFNPAIREIQDHIANNVTGILGIYEINMYDLVGNWIKFDNQRFSHDILTRKREEARGFVDAIAGYYKQLERIAVK
;
A
#
# COMPACT_ATOMS: atom_id res chain seq x y z
N MET A 1 -29.01 4.24 34.24
CA MET A 1 -28.47 3.94 32.90
C MET A 1 -26.96 4.01 33.00
N SER A 2 -26.28 2.87 32.98
CA SER A 2 -24.83 2.78 33.11
C SER A 2 -24.16 3.07 31.75
N PRO A 3 -23.05 3.81 31.67
CA PRO A 3 -22.31 3.96 30.42
C PRO A 3 -21.60 2.64 30.10
N SER A 4 -21.87 2.09 28.92
CA SER A 4 -21.12 0.97 28.35
C SER A 4 -19.69 1.42 28.06
N THR A 5 -18.73 0.90 28.80
CA THR A 5 -17.30 1.05 28.51
C THR A 5 -16.95 0.17 27.30
N MET A 6 -17.14 0.68 26.08
CA MET A 6 -16.57 0.02 24.90
C MET A 6 -15.04 0.02 25.05
N ALA A 7 -14.48 -1.19 25.17
CA ALA A 7 -13.04 -1.38 25.23
C ALA A 7 -12.39 -0.78 23.98
N ARG A 8 -11.43 0.14 24.20
CA ARG A 8 -10.70 0.79 23.11
C ARG A 8 -9.97 -0.28 22.28
N LYS A 9 -10.19 -0.29 20.96
CA LYS A 9 -9.40 -1.15 20.05
C LYS A 9 -7.99 -0.55 19.96
N PRO A 10 -6.93 -1.28 20.34
CA PRO A 10 -5.58 -0.76 20.19
C PRO A 10 -5.26 -0.57 18.70
N ILE A 11 -4.54 0.51 18.37
CA ILE A 11 -3.98 0.68 17.03
C ILE A 11 -3.00 -0.49 16.80
N PRO A 12 -3.10 -1.25 15.69
CA PRO A 12 -2.15 -2.32 15.41
C PRO A 12 -0.69 -1.82 15.45
N PRO A 13 0.27 -2.57 16.04
CA PRO A 13 1.66 -2.11 16.16
C PRO A 13 2.29 -1.66 14.84
N VAL A 14 1.96 -2.32 13.73
CA VAL A 14 2.43 -1.96 12.39
C VAL A 14 1.92 -0.57 11.97
N MET A 15 0.63 -0.29 12.19
CA MET A 15 0.04 1.02 11.89
C MET A 15 0.63 2.13 12.76
N GLN A 16 0.90 1.84 14.05
CA GLN A 16 1.57 2.81 14.93
C GLN A 16 2.97 3.15 14.41
N ALA A 17 3.77 2.11 14.06
CA ALA A 17 5.09 2.29 13.51
C ALA A 17 5.05 3.11 12.21
N ASP A 18 4.11 2.81 11.32
CA ASP A 18 3.97 3.50 10.04
C ASP A 18 3.69 5.01 10.20
N VAL A 19 2.77 5.39 11.11
CA VAL A 19 2.46 6.81 11.37
C VAL A 19 3.68 7.54 11.95
N VAL A 20 4.37 6.90 12.91
CA VAL A 20 5.55 7.44 13.58
C VAL A 20 6.73 7.59 12.61
N ILE A 21 6.96 6.61 11.74
CA ILE A 21 8.02 6.62 10.73
C ILE A 21 7.74 7.66 9.65
N LYS A 22 6.52 7.68 9.07
CA LYS A 22 6.16 8.62 7.99
C LYS A 22 6.17 10.07 8.48
N SER A 23 5.84 10.31 9.74
CA SER A 23 5.97 11.64 10.39
C SER A 23 7.39 11.96 10.85
N LYS A 24 8.30 10.98 10.92
CA LYS A 24 9.64 11.11 11.55
C LYS A 24 9.54 11.67 12.98
N ARG A 25 8.47 11.32 13.71
CA ARG A 25 8.07 11.89 15.02
C ARG A 25 8.00 13.42 15.07
N ARG A 26 7.76 14.07 13.94
CA ARG A 26 7.53 15.52 13.84
C ARG A 26 6.05 15.80 13.87
N CYS A 27 5.66 16.80 14.65
CA CYS A 27 4.29 17.28 14.64
C CYS A 27 4.08 18.15 13.39
N PRO A 28 3.11 17.85 12.51
CA PRO A 28 2.87 18.63 11.29
C PRO A 28 2.56 20.10 11.59
N LEU A 29 1.82 20.37 12.67
CA LEU A 29 1.51 21.74 13.09
C LEU A 29 2.77 22.49 13.54
N CYS A 30 3.68 21.86 14.30
CA CYS A 30 4.95 22.50 14.67
C CYS A 30 5.80 22.83 13.44
N VAL A 31 5.83 21.93 12.45
CA VAL A 31 6.64 22.12 11.24
C VAL A 31 6.15 23.28 10.41
N PHE A 32 4.83 23.41 10.20
CA PHE A 32 4.29 24.39 9.26
C PHE A 32 3.78 25.69 9.90
N LEU A 33 3.40 25.69 11.18
CA LEU A 33 2.97 26.90 11.89
C LEU A 33 4.13 27.55 12.66
N ASP A 34 4.97 26.74 13.30
CA ASP A 34 6.05 27.23 14.17
C ASP A 34 7.43 27.19 13.49
N GLY A 35 7.54 26.60 12.29
CA GLY A 35 8.82 26.38 11.59
C GLY A 35 9.74 25.38 12.31
N ASN A 36 9.20 24.58 13.24
CA ASN A 36 9.99 23.69 14.08
C ASN A 36 10.00 22.26 13.52
N GLU A 37 11.15 21.88 12.97
CA GLU A 37 11.40 20.56 12.36
C GLU A 37 12.02 19.52 13.30
N SER A 38 12.14 19.80 14.60
CA SER A 38 12.69 18.82 15.53
C SER A 38 11.71 17.69 15.82
N GLU A 39 12.25 16.52 16.22
CA GLU A 39 11.46 15.45 16.82
C GLU A 39 10.74 15.97 18.07
N ARG A 40 9.49 15.55 18.27
CA ARG A 40 8.67 16.01 19.39
C ARG A 40 8.14 14.83 20.21
N PRO A 41 8.13 14.91 21.56
CA PRO A 41 7.34 13.99 22.35
C PRO A 41 5.86 14.18 21.99
N GLY A 42 5.17 13.07 21.73
CA GLY A 42 3.84 13.11 21.11
C GLY A 42 3.07 11.80 21.21
N GLN A 43 1.88 11.82 20.62
CA GLN A 43 0.93 10.71 20.58
C GLN A 43 0.24 10.67 19.22
N ILE A 44 -0.32 9.50 18.89
CA ILE A 44 -1.15 9.33 17.69
C ILE A 44 -2.58 9.73 18.04
N ALA A 45 -3.13 10.69 17.29
CA ALA A 45 -4.53 11.10 17.36
C ALA A 45 -5.34 10.51 16.20
N HIS A 46 -6.62 10.22 16.45
CA HIS A 46 -7.61 9.88 15.43
C HIS A 46 -8.27 11.16 14.93
N LEU A 47 -8.09 11.48 13.65
CA LEU A 47 -8.60 12.71 13.05
C LEU A 47 -10.11 12.84 13.18
N ASN A 48 -10.86 11.77 12.94
CA ASN A 48 -12.32 11.76 13.05
C ASN A 48 -12.86 11.69 14.49
N GLY A 49 -11.99 11.56 15.50
CA GLY A 49 -12.37 11.36 16.90
C GLY A 49 -12.90 9.97 17.25
N ASP A 50 -13.02 9.06 16.28
CA ASP A 50 -13.41 7.67 16.50
C ASP A 50 -12.17 6.79 16.74
N HIS A 51 -11.95 6.47 18.01
CA HIS A 51 -10.85 5.60 18.45
C HIS A 51 -10.90 4.16 17.90
N SER A 52 -11.99 3.76 17.25
CA SER A 52 -12.10 2.45 16.61
C SER A 52 -11.64 2.43 15.15
N ASP A 53 -11.51 3.61 14.52
CA ASP A 53 -11.09 3.77 13.11
C ASP A 53 -9.57 3.88 12.99
N ASN A 54 -8.89 2.73 13.01
CA ASN A 54 -7.44 2.62 12.93
C ASN A 54 -6.87 2.67 11.51
N ARG A 55 -7.65 3.15 10.53
CA ARG A 55 -7.14 3.35 9.16
C ARG A 55 -6.04 4.39 9.16
N PHE A 56 -4.97 4.14 8.40
CA PHE A 56 -3.79 5.02 8.36
C PHE A 56 -4.16 6.48 8.02
N GLU A 57 -5.12 6.67 7.10
CA GLU A 57 -5.59 7.98 6.66
C GLU A 57 -6.33 8.76 7.73
N ASN A 58 -6.77 8.08 8.80
CA ASN A 58 -7.41 8.68 9.97
C ASN A 58 -6.41 8.96 11.11
N LEU A 59 -5.18 8.48 11.04
CA LEU A 59 -4.19 8.65 12.11
C LEU A 59 -3.23 9.81 11.82
N VAL A 60 -2.78 10.49 12.87
CA VAL A 60 -1.77 11.56 12.81
C VAL A 60 -0.90 11.59 14.05
N TRP A 61 0.41 11.79 13.89
CA TRP A 61 1.31 12.07 15.02
C TRP A 61 1.26 13.55 15.39
N LEU A 62 0.93 13.86 16.64
CA LEU A 62 0.95 15.22 17.19
C LEU A 62 1.84 15.29 18.42
N CYS A 63 2.54 16.41 18.60
CA CYS A 63 3.20 16.68 19.88
C CYS A 63 2.15 16.91 20.97
N LEU A 64 2.48 16.64 22.23
CA LEU A 64 1.49 16.70 23.33
C LEU A 64 0.72 18.04 23.37
N VAL A 65 1.41 19.16 23.18
CA VAL A 65 0.78 20.51 23.16
C VAL A 65 -0.27 20.65 22.05
N HIS A 66 0.01 20.12 20.85
CA HIS A 66 -0.91 20.20 19.73
C HIS A 66 -1.98 19.11 19.77
N HIS A 67 -1.66 17.95 20.36
CA HIS A 67 -2.62 16.90 20.65
C HIS A 67 -3.70 17.41 21.60
N ASP A 68 -3.31 18.03 22.72
CA ASP A 68 -4.25 18.60 23.70
C ASP A 68 -5.16 19.67 23.08
N LYS A 69 -4.58 20.57 22.26
CA LYS A 69 -5.38 21.61 21.57
C LYS A 69 -6.37 21.02 20.57
N PHE A 70 -5.99 19.96 19.86
CA PHE A 70 -6.85 19.27 18.90
C PHE A 70 -7.98 18.51 19.58
N ASP A 71 -7.68 17.78 20.66
CA ASP A 71 -8.67 17.00 21.41
C ASP A 71 -9.57 17.85 22.32
N SER A 72 -9.12 19.05 22.71
CA SER A 72 -9.91 19.93 23.55
C SER A 72 -11.15 20.46 22.85
N THR A 73 -12.12 20.94 23.63
CA THR A 73 -13.19 21.82 23.16
C THR A 73 -13.12 23.09 24.00
N THR A 74 -12.72 24.21 23.40
CA THR A 74 -12.65 25.49 24.12
C THR A 74 -13.73 26.45 23.61
N SER A 75 -14.33 27.22 24.51
CA SER A 75 -15.34 28.22 24.16
C SER A 75 -14.74 29.60 23.80
N GLN A 76 -13.46 29.81 24.13
CA GLN A 76 -12.78 31.09 24.01
C GLN A 76 -11.88 31.18 22.77
N THR A 77 -11.35 30.04 22.29
CA THR A 77 -10.45 29.99 21.14
C THR A 77 -10.94 28.99 20.11
N LYS A 78 -10.59 29.19 18.84
CA LYS A 78 -10.81 28.16 17.82
C LYS A 78 -9.75 27.08 17.99
N ASN A 79 -10.21 25.85 18.17
CA ASN A 79 -9.33 24.68 18.17
C ASN A 79 -9.01 24.26 16.73
N TYR A 80 -7.98 23.44 16.56
CA TYR A 80 -7.63 22.93 15.24
C TYR A 80 -8.71 22.00 14.72
N THR A 81 -9.10 22.19 13.46
CA THR A 81 -10.07 21.33 12.80
C THR A 81 -9.41 20.07 12.24
N GLN A 82 -10.21 19.03 12.05
CA GLN A 82 -9.75 17.78 11.42
C GLN A 82 -9.14 18.04 10.03
N VAL A 83 -9.73 18.97 9.27
CA VAL A 83 -9.28 19.36 7.94
C VAL A 83 -7.91 20.03 7.98
N GLU A 84 -7.67 20.95 8.92
CA GLU A 84 -6.37 21.60 9.08
C GLU A 84 -5.28 20.59 9.44
N VAL A 85 -5.53 19.75 10.46
CA VAL A 85 -4.55 18.76 10.91
C VAL A 85 -4.23 17.75 9.81
N LYS A 86 -5.25 17.28 9.09
CA LYS A 86 -5.08 16.40 7.92
C LYS A 86 -4.22 17.07 6.84
N THR A 87 -4.52 18.32 6.51
CA THR A 87 -3.80 19.07 5.47
C THR A 87 -2.32 19.19 5.81
N TYR A 88 -1.98 19.62 7.03
CA TYR A 88 -0.58 19.75 7.44
C TYR A 88 0.12 18.41 7.58
N ARG A 89 -0.58 17.34 7.97
CA ARG A 89 -0.03 15.97 7.97
C ARG A 89 0.35 15.55 6.55
N ASP A 90 -0.54 15.76 5.59
CA ASP A 90 -0.30 15.36 4.20
C ASP A 90 0.86 16.19 3.59
N MET A 91 0.95 17.48 3.92
CA MET A 91 2.12 18.32 3.58
C MET A 91 3.41 17.83 4.23
N LEU A 92 3.36 17.36 5.48
CA LEU A 92 4.53 16.83 6.20
C LEU A 92 5.06 15.59 5.49
N TYR A 93 4.14 14.70 5.14
CA TYR A 93 4.47 13.48 4.40
C TYR A 93 5.04 13.82 3.03
N ALA A 94 4.47 14.79 2.31
CA ALA A 94 5.03 15.26 1.04
C ALA A 94 6.47 15.81 1.22
N LYS A 95 6.66 16.77 2.14
CA LYS A 95 7.96 17.41 2.43
C LYS A 95 9.06 16.40 2.74
N TYR A 96 8.75 15.35 3.49
CA TYR A 96 9.72 14.33 3.87
C TYR A 96 9.65 13.04 3.04
N SER A 97 8.71 12.96 2.09
CA SER A 97 8.78 11.99 0.98
C SER A 97 9.85 12.40 -0.03
N GLU A 98 10.21 13.68 -0.08
CA GLU A 98 11.24 14.25 -0.96
C GLU A 98 12.68 14.06 -0.44
N SER A 99 12.88 13.50 0.76
CA SER A 99 14.24 13.03 1.12
C SER A 99 14.52 11.77 0.31
N GLU A 100 15.28 11.95 -0.78
CA GLU A 100 15.64 10.94 -1.77
C GLU A 100 15.92 9.58 -1.13
N TYR A 101 15.34 8.55 -1.75
CA TYR A 101 15.57 7.15 -1.43
C TYR A 101 17.03 6.91 -1.10
N SER A 102 17.29 6.26 0.04
CA SER A 102 18.66 5.91 0.40
C SER A 102 19.30 5.05 -0.68
N LYS A 103 20.63 4.98 -0.72
CA LYS A 103 21.32 4.08 -1.66
C LYS A 103 20.87 2.64 -1.46
N GLU A 104 20.55 2.27 -0.23
CA GLU A 104 20.02 0.98 0.16
C GLU A 104 18.60 0.76 -0.39
N ASP A 105 17.74 1.78 -0.33
CA ASP A 105 16.41 1.75 -0.94
C ASP A 105 16.49 1.54 -2.46
N ILE A 106 17.34 2.30 -3.15
CA ILE A 106 17.53 2.21 -4.61
C ILE A 106 18.03 0.80 -4.99
N LYS A 107 19.04 0.29 -4.29
CA LYS A 107 19.56 -1.07 -4.50
C LYS A 107 18.51 -2.14 -4.29
N LEU A 108 17.67 -1.99 -3.26
CA LEU A 108 16.59 -2.94 -2.98
C LEU A 108 15.55 -2.93 -4.11
N VAL A 109 15.17 -1.75 -4.62
CA VAL A 109 14.26 -1.62 -5.76
C VAL A 109 14.87 -2.27 -7.01
N GLN A 110 16.14 -2.02 -7.30
CA GLN A 110 16.85 -2.65 -8.42
C GLN A 110 16.85 -4.18 -8.28
N LYS A 111 17.14 -4.71 -7.09
CA LYS A 111 17.09 -6.16 -6.79
C LYS A 111 15.70 -6.72 -7.02
N TYR A 112 14.65 -6.03 -6.55
CA TYR A 112 13.25 -6.40 -6.75
C TYR A 112 12.89 -6.48 -8.24
N LEU A 113 13.20 -5.43 -9.01
CA LEU A 113 12.90 -5.36 -10.44
C LEU A 113 13.66 -6.45 -11.23
N LEU A 114 14.90 -6.73 -10.88
CA LEU A 114 15.69 -7.78 -11.50
C LEU A 114 15.13 -9.18 -11.20
N ASN A 115 14.81 -9.44 -9.92
CA ASN A 115 14.32 -10.74 -9.46
C ASN A 115 13.00 -11.14 -10.13
N TYR A 116 12.11 -10.17 -10.35
CA TYR A 116 10.80 -10.39 -10.97
C TYR A 116 10.75 -9.99 -12.46
N SER A 117 11.90 -9.72 -13.08
CA SER A 117 11.98 -9.21 -14.46
C SER A 117 11.28 -10.11 -15.48
N GLN A 118 11.48 -11.44 -15.39
CA GLN A 118 10.84 -12.40 -16.29
C GLN A 118 9.31 -12.41 -16.13
N MET A 119 8.82 -12.36 -14.89
CA MET A 119 7.39 -12.29 -14.60
C MET A 119 6.79 -10.98 -15.14
N PHE A 120 7.41 -9.83 -14.90
CA PHE A 120 6.94 -8.55 -15.45
C PHE A 120 6.92 -8.55 -16.97
N ALA A 121 8.00 -9.04 -17.61
CA ALA A 121 8.07 -9.15 -19.05
C ALA A 121 6.94 -10.04 -19.59
N TYR A 122 6.69 -11.19 -18.96
CA TYR A 122 5.59 -12.07 -19.34
C TYR A 122 4.23 -11.37 -19.23
N LEU A 123 3.94 -10.77 -18.06
CA LEU A 123 2.67 -10.08 -17.84
C LEU A 123 2.46 -8.96 -18.86
N PHE A 124 3.48 -8.17 -19.19
CA PHE A 124 3.32 -7.01 -20.07
C PHE A 124 3.23 -7.37 -21.56
N HIS A 125 3.80 -8.50 -22.00
CA HIS A 125 3.73 -8.92 -23.41
C HIS A 125 2.56 -9.86 -23.70
N GLU A 126 2.19 -10.72 -22.74
CA GLU A 126 1.21 -11.80 -22.95
C GLU A 126 -0.14 -11.54 -22.22
N TYR A 127 -0.41 -10.31 -21.77
CA TYR A 127 -1.60 -10.02 -20.95
C TYR A 127 -2.94 -10.39 -21.60
N SER A 128 -3.04 -10.31 -22.94
CA SER A 128 -4.24 -10.70 -23.68
C SER A 128 -4.56 -12.19 -23.58
N GLU A 129 -3.53 -12.99 -23.32
CA GLU A 129 -3.62 -14.44 -23.23
C GLU A 129 -3.81 -14.94 -21.79
N LEU A 130 -3.54 -14.13 -20.77
CA LEU A 130 -3.56 -14.55 -19.36
C LEU A 130 -4.85 -15.30 -18.99
N ALA A 131 -6.01 -14.70 -19.26
CA ALA A 131 -7.30 -15.33 -18.95
C ALA A 131 -7.54 -16.64 -19.72
N PHE A 132 -6.87 -16.84 -20.85
CA PHE A 132 -6.96 -18.09 -21.62
C PHE A 132 -5.93 -19.12 -21.16
N LYS A 133 -4.70 -18.69 -20.88
CA LYS A 133 -3.60 -19.54 -20.44
C LYS A 133 -2.53 -18.77 -19.67
N ILE A 134 -1.86 -19.46 -18.77
CA ILE A 134 -0.64 -18.97 -18.11
C ILE A 134 0.41 -20.08 -18.04
N ASP A 135 1.67 -19.70 -18.20
CA ASP A 135 2.79 -20.62 -17.96
C ASP A 135 2.83 -20.97 -16.46
N HIS A 136 2.94 -22.26 -16.14
CA HIS A 136 2.96 -22.76 -14.77
C HIS A 136 4.07 -22.11 -13.93
N ASN A 137 5.26 -21.87 -14.50
CA ASN A 137 6.35 -21.26 -13.73
C ASN A 137 6.02 -19.81 -13.36
N VAL A 138 5.33 -19.09 -14.25
CA VAL A 138 4.84 -17.73 -13.94
C VAL A 138 3.76 -17.80 -12.87
N MET A 139 2.84 -18.76 -12.95
CA MET A 139 1.82 -18.98 -11.92
C MET A 139 2.45 -19.20 -10.54
N ASP A 140 3.52 -19.98 -10.45
CA ASP A 140 4.24 -20.24 -9.20
C ASP A 140 4.87 -18.97 -8.63
N ILE A 141 5.53 -18.16 -9.49
CA ILE A 141 6.08 -16.86 -9.06
C ILE A 141 4.98 -15.93 -8.52
N LEU A 142 3.84 -15.88 -9.20
CA LEU A 142 2.70 -15.07 -8.75
C LEU A 142 2.16 -15.58 -7.40
N ALA A 143 2.05 -16.91 -7.23
CA ALA A 143 1.60 -17.53 -5.99
C ALA A 143 2.57 -17.26 -4.84
N ASP A 144 3.88 -17.35 -5.08
CA ASP A 144 4.92 -17.01 -4.11
C ASP A 144 4.81 -15.55 -3.64
N ILE A 145 4.56 -14.62 -4.57
CA ILE A 145 4.31 -13.22 -4.21
C ILE A 145 3.06 -13.14 -3.34
N ARG A 146 1.92 -13.72 -3.74
CA ARG A 146 0.68 -13.68 -2.95
C ARG A 146 0.90 -14.20 -1.52
N ASP A 147 1.59 -15.31 -1.36
CA ASP A 147 1.69 -16.02 -0.08
C ASP A 147 2.76 -15.43 0.85
N PHE A 148 3.86 -14.93 0.28
CA PHE A 148 5.04 -14.53 1.07
C PHE A 148 5.39 -13.05 0.98
N TRP A 149 4.59 -12.22 0.29
CA TRP A 149 4.93 -10.81 0.07
C TRP A 149 5.23 -10.05 1.37
N HIS A 150 4.41 -10.21 2.40
CA HIS A 150 4.60 -9.49 3.68
C HIS A 150 5.88 -9.88 4.44
N THR A 151 6.45 -11.05 4.13
CA THR A 151 7.67 -11.60 4.74
C THR A 151 8.86 -11.60 3.79
N SER A 152 8.70 -11.09 2.57
CA SER A 152 9.75 -11.09 1.54
C SER A 152 10.94 -10.22 1.96
N ASP A 153 12.15 -10.70 1.72
CA ASP A 153 13.40 -9.93 1.88
C ASP A 153 13.51 -8.78 0.86
N LEU A 154 12.70 -8.81 -0.20
CA LEU A 154 12.62 -7.77 -1.22
C LEU A 154 11.61 -6.66 -0.88
N ARG A 155 10.88 -6.79 0.23
CA ARG A 155 9.91 -5.78 0.67
C ARG A 155 10.63 -4.62 1.35
N SER A 156 10.43 -3.42 0.82
CA SER A 156 11.08 -2.22 1.34
C SER A 156 10.54 -1.80 2.71
N PHE A 157 11.42 -1.25 3.54
CA PHE A 157 11.03 -0.55 4.77
C PHE A 157 10.68 0.92 4.52
N ASN A 158 11.06 1.46 3.36
CA ASN A 158 10.68 2.81 2.95
C ASN A 158 9.17 2.82 2.61
N PRO A 159 8.34 3.60 3.31
CA PRO A 159 6.89 3.54 3.16
C PRO A 159 6.41 3.81 1.72
N ALA A 160 7.08 4.69 0.97
CA ALA A 160 6.67 5.03 -0.39
C ALA A 160 6.97 3.89 -1.39
N ILE A 161 8.13 3.24 -1.28
CA ILE A 161 8.45 2.07 -2.11
C ILE A 161 7.53 0.91 -1.74
N ARG A 162 7.37 0.69 -0.43
CA ARG A 162 6.55 -0.39 0.11
C ARG A 162 5.10 -0.29 -0.33
N GLU A 163 4.52 0.91 -0.35
CA GLU A 163 3.16 1.16 -0.85
C GLU A 163 3.03 0.76 -2.34
N ILE A 164 3.99 1.13 -3.18
CA ILE A 164 4.02 0.73 -4.60
C ILE A 164 4.10 -0.81 -4.73
N GLN A 165 4.96 -1.45 -3.96
CA GLN A 165 5.13 -2.90 -4.00
C GLN A 165 3.90 -3.65 -3.45
N ASP A 166 3.26 -3.15 -2.38
CA ASP A 166 2.01 -3.69 -1.82
C ASP A 166 0.88 -3.61 -2.86
N HIS A 167 0.80 -2.51 -3.64
CA HIS A 167 -0.14 -2.42 -4.76
C HIS A 167 0.13 -3.46 -5.85
N ILE A 168 1.39 -3.71 -6.21
CA ILE A 168 1.73 -4.76 -7.18
C ILE A 168 1.28 -6.13 -6.66
N ALA A 169 1.61 -6.48 -5.40
CA ALA A 169 1.23 -7.76 -4.80
C ALA A 169 -0.29 -7.98 -4.72
N ASN A 170 -1.06 -6.91 -4.44
CA ASN A 170 -2.52 -6.97 -4.44
C ASN A 170 -3.09 -7.23 -5.84
N ASN A 171 -2.53 -6.60 -6.88
CA ASN A 171 -2.95 -6.87 -8.26
C ASN A 171 -2.53 -8.27 -8.73
N VAL A 172 -1.38 -8.78 -8.28
CA VAL A 172 -0.98 -10.19 -8.49
C VAL A 172 -1.99 -11.15 -7.87
N THR A 173 -2.46 -10.87 -6.65
CA THR A 173 -3.54 -11.62 -6.01
C THR A 173 -4.83 -11.58 -6.85
N GLY A 174 -5.14 -10.42 -7.44
CA GLY A 174 -6.25 -10.26 -8.37
C GLY A 174 -6.13 -11.15 -9.62
N ILE A 175 -4.94 -11.18 -10.24
CA ILE A 175 -4.65 -12.06 -11.39
C ILE A 175 -4.85 -13.53 -11.01
N LEU A 176 -4.31 -13.97 -9.87
CA LEU A 176 -4.49 -15.35 -9.41
C LEU A 176 -5.96 -15.70 -9.17
N GLY A 177 -6.77 -14.74 -8.72
CA GLY A 177 -8.22 -14.89 -8.53
C GLY A 177 -9.00 -15.18 -9.82
N ILE A 178 -8.39 -14.96 -11.00
CA ILE A 178 -9.00 -15.28 -12.30
C ILE A 178 -9.02 -16.81 -12.54
N TYR A 179 -8.05 -17.54 -11.97
CA TYR A 179 -7.83 -18.97 -12.20
C TYR A 179 -8.60 -19.83 -11.21
N GLU A 180 -9.91 -19.95 -11.43
CA GLU A 180 -10.78 -20.85 -10.68
C GLU A 180 -10.48 -22.32 -11.04
N ILE A 181 -10.15 -23.15 -10.04
CA ILE A 181 -9.64 -24.52 -10.24
C ILE A 181 -10.53 -25.39 -11.14
N ASN A 182 -11.85 -25.18 -11.12
CA ASN A 182 -12.80 -25.95 -11.94
C ASN A 182 -12.90 -25.47 -13.40
N MET A 183 -12.33 -24.31 -13.74
CA MET A 183 -12.38 -23.69 -15.07
C MET A 183 -11.08 -23.84 -15.85
N TYR A 184 -10.01 -24.34 -15.23
CA TYR A 184 -8.69 -24.44 -15.85
C TYR A 184 -8.08 -25.82 -15.64
N ASP A 185 -7.45 -26.33 -16.70
CA ASP A 185 -6.73 -27.59 -16.70
C ASP A 185 -5.23 -27.38 -16.90
N LEU A 186 -4.42 -28.22 -16.26
CA LEU A 186 -2.99 -28.28 -16.53
C LEU A 186 -2.74 -29.09 -17.81
N VAL A 187 -2.21 -28.43 -18.85
CA VAL A 187 -1.92 -29.01 -20.17
C VAL A 187 -0.46 -28.73 -20.52
N GLY A 188 0.41 -29.70 -20.20
CA GLY A 188 1.86 -29.52 -20.28
C GLY A 188 2.32 -28.46 -19.28
N ASN A 189 3.07 -27.45 -19.73
CA ASN A 189 3.51 -26.34 -18.87
C ASN A 189 2.48 -25.21 -18.75
N TRP A 190 1.26 -25.39 -19.26
CA TRP A 190 0.26 -24.33 -19.30
C TRP A 190 -0.93 -24.68 -18.42
N ILE A 191 -1.40 -23.71 -17.66
CA ILE A 191 -2.73 -23.74 -17.03
C ILE A 191 -3.67 -23.07 -18.02
N LYS A 192 -4.65 -23.80 -18.58
CA LYS A 192 -5.48 -23.35 -19.70
C LYS A 192 -6.97 -23.39 -19.36
N PHE A 193 -7.69 -22.39 -19.81
CA PHE A 193 -9.14 -22.30 -19.67
C PHE A 193 -9.84 -23.41 -20.46
N ASP A 194 -10.78 -24.11 -19.81
CA ASP A 194 -11.60 -25.16 -20.43
C ASP A 194 -12.72 -24.51 -21.28
N ASN A 195 -12.40 -24.27 -22.55
CA ASN A 195 -13.33 -23.70 -23.53
C ASN A 195 -14.39 -24.70 -24.03
N GLN A 196 -14.35 -25.96 -23.59
CA GLN A 196 -15.37 -26.96 -23.91
C GLN A 196 -16.52 -26.91 -22.89
N ARG A 197 -16.20 -26.64 -21.63
CA ARG A 197 -17.19 -26.59 -20.53
C ARG A 197 -17.72 -25.20 -20.24
N PHE A 198 -16.95 -24.16 -20.52
CA PHE A 198 -17.31 -22.78 -20.16
C PHE A 198 -17.42 -21.86 -21.38
N SER A 199 -18.31 -20.87 -21.30
CA SER A 199 -18.65 -20.01 -22.43
C SER A 199 -17.57 -18.98 -22.76
N HIS A 200 -17.60 -18.50 -24.01
CA HIS A 200 -16.71 -17.43 -24.48
C HIS A 200 -16.93 -16.09 -23.75
N ASP A 201 -18.15 -15.82 -23.29
CA ASP A 201 -18.48 -14.59 -22.55
C ASP A 201 -17.76 -14.54 -21.20
N ILE A 202 -17.64 -15.69 -20.51
CA ILE A 202 -16.88 -15.80 -19.26
C ILE A 202 -15.40 -15.48 -19.51
N LEU A 203 -14.82 -16.07 -20.57
CA LEU A 203 -13.44 -15.82 -20.95
C LEU A 203 -13.21 -14.34 -21.31
N THR A 204 -14.14 -13.72 -22.01
CA THR A 204 -14.06 -12.30 -22.40
C THR A 204 -14.04 -11.39 -21.17
N ARG A 205 -14.94 -11.60 -20.20
CA ARG A 205 -14.93 -10.84 -18.94
C ARG A 205 -13.62 -11.03 -18.17
N LYS A 206 -13.14 -12.27 -18.06
CA LYS A 206 -11.86 -12.57 -17.39
C LYS A 206 -10.67 -11.88 -18.08
N ARG A 207 -10.68 -11.72 -19.41
CA ARG A 207 -9.67 -10.94 -20.15
C ARG A 207 -9.67 -9.46 -19.76
N GLU A 208 -10.84 -8.86 -19.62
CA GLU A 208 -10.97 -7.47 -19.19
C GLU A 208 -10.47 -7.28 -17.75
N GLU A 209 -10.83 -8.21 -16.85
CA GLU A 209 -10.33 -8.22 -15.47
C GLU A 209 -8.80 -8.36 -15.43
N ALA A 210 -8.23 -9.32 -16.17
CA ALA A 210 -6.78 -9.53 -16.26
C ALA A 210 -6.06 -8.27 -16.75
N ARG A 211 -6.59 -7.62 -17.79
CA ARG A 211 -6.04 -6.38 -18.34
C ARG A 211 -6.01 -5.27 -17.29
N GLY A 212 -7.10 -5.08 -16.54
CA GLY A 212 -7.16 -4.07 -15.48
C GLY A 212 -6.05 -4.24 -14.44
N PHE A 213 -5.80 -5.47 -14.00
CA PHE A 213 -4.71 -5.76 -13.06
C PHE A 213 -3.33 -5.53 -13.68
N VAL A 214 -3.10 -5.97 -14.92
CA VAL A 214 -1.81 -5.78 -15.59
C VAL A 214 -1.52 -4.30 -15.84
N ASP A 215 -2.50 -3.52 -16.29
CA ASP A 215 -2.35 -2.08 -16.51
C ASP A 215 -2.00 -1.35 -15.20
N ALA A 216 -2.62 -1.75 -14.09
CA ALA A 216 -2.28 -1.24 -12.76
C ALA A 216 -0.84 -1.61 -12.36
N ILE A 217 -0.45 -2.88 -12.51
CA ILE A 217 0.92 -3.35 -12.23
C ILE A 217 1.94 -2.57 -13.07
N ALA A 218 1.68 -2.36 -14.36
CA ALA A 218 2.56 -1.59 -15.24
C ALA A 218 2.73 -0.14 -14.77
N GLY A 219 1.67 0.48 -14.25
CA GLY A 219 1.72 1.82 -13.67
C GLY A 219 2.61 1.91 -12.43
N TYR A 220 2.52 0.93 -11.52
CA TYR A 220 3.37 0.85 -10.33
C TYR A 220 4.81 0.44 -10.65
N TYR A 221 5.01 -0.46 -11.61
CA TYR A 221 6.32 -0.84 -12.13
C TYR A 221 7.11 0.38 -12.63
N LYS A 222 6.49 1.25 -13.44
CA LYS A 222 7.09 2.51 -13.91
C LYS A 222 7.44 3.49 -12.79
N GLN A 223 6.76 3.41 -11.65
CA GLN A 223 7.14 4.19 -10.46
C GLN A 223 8.43 3.63 -9.86
N LEU A 224 8.52 2.30 -9.69
CA LEU A 224 9.74 1.65 -9.22
C LEU A 224 10.94 1.89 -10.16
N GLU A 225 10.76 1.84 -11.47
CA GLU A 225 11.83 2.15 -12.43
C GLU A 225 12.36 3.57 -12.25
N ARG A 226 11.48 4.55 -12.08
CA ARG A 226 11.86 5.95 -11.81
C ARG A 226 12.63 6.11 -10.50
N ILE A 227 12.35 5.27 -9.51
CA ILE A 227 13.09 5.22 -8.24
C ILE A 227 14.45 4.59 -8.45
N ALA A 228 14.53 3.51 -9.23
CA ALA A 228 15.75 2.74 -9.47
C ALA A 228 16.86 3.51 -10.22
N VAL A 229 16.51 4.60 -10.91
CA VAL A 229 17.44 5.46 -11.67
C VAL A 229 17.86 6.75 -10.94
N LYS A 230 17.33 6.99 -9.74
CA LYS A 230 17.82 8.06 -8.86
C LYS A 230 19.14 7.65 -8.21
#